data_AF-A0A0V8JH42-F1
#
_entry.id   AF-A0A0V8JH42-F1
#
_cell.length_a   1.000
_cell.length_b   1.000
_cell.length_c   1.000
_cell.angle_alpha   90.00
_cell.angle_beta   90.00
_cell.angle_gamma   90.00
#
_symmetry.space_group_name_H-M   'P 1'
#
loop_
_entity.id
_entity.type
_entity.pdbx_description
1 polymer ?
#
loop_
_entity_poly.entity_id
_entity_poly.type
_entity_poly.pdbx_seq_one_letter_code
_entity_poly.pdbx_strand_id
1 'polypeptide(L)'
;MGSYIENGSSLVDTYRLISTMYQIGQWWQENKISVADEHLATATCDYIIARLQFTVNKEKLPSKRALLFCVEGEGHYIGLKMLASLLEKYKWEVGNLGANLPLSYAINSIEKRRPEVVGISISQVHLLPSLKQYINEIESLTYSPTALVGGEVIATL
;
A
#
# COMPACT_ATOMS: atom_id res chain seq x y z
N MET A 1 -13.56 -19.01 -10.24
CA MET A 1 -12.95 -17.70 -9.90
C MET A 1 -13.93 -16.54 -10.09
N GLY A 2 -14.68 -16.48 -11.21
CA GLY A 2 -15.78 -15.49 -11.38
C GLY A 2 -16.85 -15.53 -10.27
N SER A 3 -17.12 -16.73 -9.74
CA SER A 3 -18.10 -16.97 -8.68
C SER A 3 -17.80 -16.32 -7.32
N TYR A 4 -16.56 -15.96 -7.00
CA TYR A 4 -16.25 -15.28 -5.73
C TYR A 4 -16.59 -13.80 -5.77
N ILE A 5 -16.38 -13.15 -6.91
CA ILE A 5 -16.68 -11.72 -7.13
C ILE A 5 -18.19 -11.52 -7.34
N GLU A 6 -18.86 -12.47 -8.01
CA GLU A 6 -20.30 -12.43 -8.27
C GLU A 6 -21.18 -12.59 -7.02
N ASN A 7 -20.65 -13.21 -5.95
CA ASN A 7 -21.37 -13.41 -4.69
C ASN A 7 -21.30 -12.22 -3.71
N GLY A 8 -20.88 -11.03 -4.17
CA GLY A 8 -20.86 -9.83 -3.34
C GLY A 8 -19.79 -9.85 -2.24
N SER A 9 -18.64 -10.49 -2.49
CA SER A 9 -17.50 -10.44 -1.59
C SER A 9 -17.14 -8.99 -1.28
N SER A 10 -17.09 -8.67 0.00
CA SER A 10 -16.97 -7.32 0.48
C SER A 10 -15.49 -6.92 0.54
N LEU A 11 -15.20 -5.62 0.67
CA LEU A 11 -13.83 -5.15 0.96
C LEU A 11 -13.21 -5.81 2.22
N VAL A 12 -14.02 -6.48 3.05
CA VAL A 12 -13.55 -7.26 4.21
C VAL A 12 -12.82 -8.54 3.77
N ASP A 13 -13.20 -9.12 2.63
CA ASP A 13 -12.52 -10.30 2.08
C ASP A 13 -11.10 -9.97 1.61
N THR A 14 -10.82 -8.71 1.31
CA THR A 14 -9.47 -8.23 1.00
C THR A 14 -8.52 -8.40 2.20
N TYR A 15 -9.00 -8.36 3.44
CA TYR A 15 -8.17 -8.67 4.61
C TYR A 15 -7.73 -10.13 4.67
N ARG A 16 -8.52 -11.06 4.12
CA ARG A 16 -8.11 -12.48 4.05
C ARG A 16 -6.91 -12.68 3.12
N LEU A 17 -6.79 -11.84 2.09
CA LEU A 17 -5.63 -11.86 1.20
C LEU A 17 -4.34 -11.50 1.94
N ILE A 18 -4.39 -10.66 2.99
CA ILE A 18 -3.22 -10.33 3.81
C ILE A 18 -2.66 -11.60 4.47
N SER A 19 -3.51 -12.37 5.17
CA SER A 19 -3.08 -13.62 5.79
C SER A 19 -2.54 -14.64 4.79
N THR A 20 -3.15 -14.71 3.59
CA THR A 20 -2.68 -15.58 2.52
C THR A 20 -1.30 -15.16 2.03
N MET A 21 -1.08 -13.86 1.78
CA MET A 21 0.22 -13.37 1.31
C MET A 21 1.33 -13.56 2.35
N TYR A 22 1.02 -13.44 3.66
CA TYR A 22 1.97 -13.81 4.71
C TYR A 22 2.35 -15.28 4.64
N GLN A 23 1.37 -16.19 4.47
CA GLN A 23 1.65 -17.61 4.35
C GLN A 23 2.51 -17.95 3.11
N ILE A 24 2.26 -17.27 1.98
CA ILE A 24 3.05 -17.42 0.76
C ILE A 24 4.49 -16.94 1.00
N GLY A 25 4.68 -15.79 1.65
CA GLY A 25 5.99 -15.30 2.05
C GLY A 25 6.75 -16.28 2.96
N GLN A 26 6.06 -16.86 3.95
CA GLN A 26 6.62 -17.89 4.83
C GLN A 26 7.03 -19.15 4.04
N TRP A 27 6.18 -19.66 3.15
CA TRP A 27 6.51 -20.82 2.33
C TRP A 27 7.70 -20.56 1.41
N TRP A 28 7.82 -19.36 0.86
CA TRP A 28 8.98 -18.98 0.07
C TRP A 28 10.26 -18.94 0.92
N GLN A 29 10.23 -18.30 2.10
CA GLN A 29 11.35 -18.26 3.04
C GLN A 29 11.79 -19.67 3.49
N GLU A 30 10.83 -20.58 3.66
CA GLU A 30 11.07 -21.98 4.00
C GLU A 30 11.48 -22.85 2.80
N ASN A 31 11.65 -22.28 1.60
CA ASN A 31 11.95 -22.98 0.33
C ASN A 31 10.90 -24.05 -0.06
N LYS A 32 9.65 -23.91 0.40
CA LYS A 32 8.53 -24.78 0.02
C LYS A 32 7.94 -24.42 -1.34
N ILE A 33 8.08 -23.16 -1.75
CA ILE A 33 7.69 -22.65 -3.06
C ILE A 33 8.85 -21.83 -3.65
N SER A 34 8.87 -21.68 -4.97
CA SER A 34 9.88 -20.86 -5.65
C SER A 34 9.51 -19.37 -5.61
N VAL A 35 10.48 -18.51 -5.94
CA VAL A 35 10.21 -17.08 -6.17
C VAL A 35 9.23 -16.86 -7.33
N ALA A 36 9.19 -17.76 -8.32
CA ALA A 36 8.24 -17.67 -9.41
C ALA A 36 6.79 -17.89 -8.93
N ASP A 37 6.59 -18.78 -7.96
CA ASP A 37 5.29 -19.05 -7.34
C ASP A 37 4.81 -17.86 -6.49
N GLU A 38 5.73 -17.26 -5.72
CA GLU A 38 5.45 -16.03 -4.96
C GLU A 38 5.06 -14.88 -5.91
N HIS A 39 5.83 -14.64 -6.97
CA HIS A 39 5.49 -13.62 -7.97
C HIS A 39 4.12 -13.86 -8.61
N LEU A 40 3.81 -15.11 -8.96
CA LEU A 40 2.50 -15.48 -9.53
C LEU A 40 1.37 -15.19 -8.54
N ALA A 41 1.56 -15.51 -7.26
CA ALA A 41 0.59 -15.22 -6.23
C ALA A 41 0.40 -13.71 -6.02
N THR A 42 1.49 -12.95 -5.94
CA THR A 42 1.47 -11.48 -5.84
C THR A 42 0.74 -10.86 -7.02
N ALA A 43 1.02 -11.28 -8.26
CA ALA A 43 0.32 -10.80 -9.45
C ALA A 43 -1.19 -11.14 -9.44
N THR A 44 -1.53 -12.34 -8.95
CA THR A 44 -2.94 -12.76 -8.82
C THR A 44 -3.67 -11.91 -7.77
N CYS A 45 -3.05 -11.68 -6.63
CA CYS A 45 -3.59 -10.82 -5.57
C CYS A 45 -3.78 -9.39 -6.07
N ASP A 46 -2.79 -8.86 -6.80
CA ASP A 46 -2.85 -7.51 -7.37
C ASP A 46 -4.03 -7.34 -8.33
N TYR A 47 -4.26 -8.33 -9.19
CA TYR A 47 -5.41 -8.37 -10.10
C TYR A 47 -6.76 -8.37 -9.35
N ILE A 48 -6.87 -9.18 -8.28
CA ILE A 48 -8.11 -9.26 -7.49
C ILE A 48 -8.41 -7.91 -6.82
N ILE A 49 -7.41 -7.28 -6.19
CA ILE A 49 -7.58 -5.98 -5.54
C ILE A 49 -8.03 -4.93 -6.55
N ALA A 50 -7.38 -4.87 -7.72
CA ALA A 50 -7.74 -3.94 -8.78
C ALA A 50 -9.20 -4.11 -9.23
N ARG A 51 -9.66 -5.36 -9.38
CA ARG A 51 -11.07 -5.64 -9.74
C ARG A 51 -12.06 -5.17 -8.68
N LEU A 52 -11.74 -5.32 -7.39
CA LEU A 52 -12.60 -4.87 -6.30
C LEU A 52 -12.72 -3.34 -6.23
N GLN A 53 -11.65 -2.60 -6.55
CA GLN A 53 -11.67 -1.13 -6.57
C GLN A 53 -12.69 -0.54 -7.56
N PHE A 54 -12.94 -1.20 -8.69
CA PHE A 54 -13.92 -0.72 -9.70
C PHE A 54 -15.38 -0.81 -9.25
N THR A 55 -15.68 -1.49 -8.14
CA THR A 55 -17.06 -1.64 -7.63
C THR A 55 -17.47 -0.53 -6.67
N VAL A 56 -16.55 0.35 -6.27
CA VAL A 56 -16.82 1.43 -5.31
C VAL A 56 -17.48 2.62 -6.02
N ASN A 57 -18.74 2.91 -5.67
CA ASN A 57 -19.49 4.02 -6.24
C ASN A 57 -18.88 5.39 -5.85
N LYS A 58 -18.61 6.27 -6.82
CA LYS A 58 -17.86 7.54 -6.66
C LYS A 58 -18.75 8.80 -6.65
N GLU A 59 -20.04 8.66 -6.39
CA GLU A 59 -21.03 9.76 -6.47
C GLU A 59 -20.80 11.00 -5.57
N LYS A 60 -19.90 10.94 -4.58
CA LYS A 60 -19.62 12.09 -3.68
C LYS A 60 -18.19 12.58 -3.83
N LEU A 61 -18.03 13.92 -3.74
CA LEU A 61 -16.73 14.57 -3.74
C LEU A 61 -15.88 14.06 -2.55
N PRO A 62 -14.57 13.81 -2.76
CA PRO A 62 -13.68 13.38 -1.69
C PRO A 62 -13.58 14.44 -0.58
N SER A 63 -13.53 13.99 0.68
CA SER A 63 -13.43 14.89 1.84
C SER A 63 -11.99 15.11 2.33
N LYS A 64 -11.09 14.19 1.97
CA LYS A 64 -9.68 14.17 2.36
C LYS A 64 -8.85 13.48 1.28
N ARG A 65 -7.55 13.75 1.26
CA ARG A 65 -6.53 13.31 0.32
C ARG A 65 -5.44 12.55 1.06
N ALA A 66 -5.13 11.38 0.55
CA ALA A 66 -4.00 10.57 0.99
C ALA A 66 -3.03 10.36 -0.17
N LEU A 67 -1.74 10.40 0.11
CA LEU A 67 -0.70 9.98 -0.82
C LEU A 67 0.03 8.77 -0.22
N LEU A 68 0.09 7.68 -0.96
CA LEU A 68 0.59 6.40 -0.49
C LEU A 68 1.77 5.95 -1.35
N PHE A 69 2.88 5.52 -0.74
CA PHE A 69 4.02 4.96 -1.46
C PHE A 69 4.87 4.02 -0.58
N CYS A 70 5.71 3.23 -1.22
CA CYS A 70 6.83 2.55 -0.55
C CYS A 70 8.13 3.32 -0.82
N VAL A 71 9.04 3.32 0.16
CA VAL A 71 10.35 3.97 0.02
C VAL A 71 11.18 3.34 -1.12
N GLU A 72 12.22 4.03 -1.55
CA GLU A 72 13.17 3.47 -2.51
C GLU A 72 13.77 2.14 -2.00
N GLY A 73 13.87 1.17 -2.89
CA GLY A 73 14.27 -0.21 -2.59
C GLY A 73 13.13 -1.10 -2.06
N GLU A 74 11.96 -0.55 -1.72
CA GLU A 74 10.85 -1.33 -1.20
C GLU A 74 9.88 -1.76 -2.31
N GLY A 75 9.80 -3.08 -2.54
CA GLY A 75 8.95 -3.73 -3.54
C GLY A 75 7.61 -4.23 -3.01
N HIS A 76 7.40 -4.31 -1.69
CA HIS A 76 6.21 -4.92 -1.10
C HIS A 76 5.03 -3.93 -1.04
N TYR A 77 4.33 -3.73 -2.17
CA TYR A 77 3.25 -2.73 -2.30
C TYR A 77 1.82 -3.28 -2.14
N ILE A 78 1.63 -4.59 -2.00
CA ILE A 78 0.27 -5.18 -1.95
C ILE A 78 -0.53 -4.62 -0.78
N GLY A 79 0.06 -4.56 0.43
CA GLY A 79 -0.60 -3.97 1.60
C GLY A 79 -0.96 -2.49 1.41
N LEU A 80 -0.10 -1.72 0.72
CA LEU A 80 -0.35 -0.33 0.36
C LEU A 80 -1.56 -0.19 -0.58
N LYS A 81 -1.69 -1.08 -1.56
CA LYS A 81 -2.83 -1.09 -2.50
C LYS A 81 -4.14 -1.47 -1.80
N MET A 82 -4.08 -2.36 -0.81
CA MET A 82 -5.24 -2.67 0.04
C MET A 82 -5.67 -1.47 0.88
N LEU A 83 -4.72 -0.74 1.49
CA LEU A 83 -5.00 0.50 2.21
C LEU A 83 -5.62 1.56 1.29
N ALA A 84 -5.09 1.70 0.07
CA ALA A 84 -5.65 2.61 -0.93
C ALA A 84 -7.13 2.30 -1.19
N SER A 85 -7.44 1.02 -1.45
CA SER A 85 -8.82 0.57 -1.69
C SER A 85 -9.74 0.84 -0.49
N LEU A 86 -9.23 0.68 0.73
CA LEU A 86 -9.97 0.99 1.96
C LEU A 86 -10.28 2.49 2.09
N LEU A 87 -9.27 3.34 1.90
CA LEU A 87 -9.44 4.79 1.96
C LEU A 87 -10.41 5.31 0.89
N GLU A 88 -10.32 4.78 -0.33
CA GLU A 88 -11.27 5.07 -1.42
C GLU A 88 -12.71 4.68 -1.06
N LYS A 89 -12.91 3.51 -0.42
CA LYS A 89 -14.21 3.09 0.11
C LYS A 89 -14.76 4.11 1.12
N TYR A 90 -13.90 4.68 1.96
CA TYR A 90 -14.22 5.76 2.90
C TYR A 90 -14.18 7.17 2.27
N LYS A 91 -14.21 7.28 0.94
CA LYS A 91 -14.33 8.56 0.19
C LYS A 91 -13.14 9.51 0.37
N TRP A 92 -11.94 8.95 0.48
CA TRP A 92 -10.71 9.70 0.30
C TRP A 92 -10.32 9.74 -1.17
N GLU A 93 -9.69 10.83 -1.59
CA GLU A 93 -8.93 10.91 -2.82
C GLU A 93 -7.55 10.32 -2.54
N VAL A 94 -7.24 9.19 -3.16
CA VAL A 94 -6.00 8.46 -2.88
C VAL A 94 -5.08 8.51 -4.08
N GLY A 95 -3.91 9.10 -3.91
CA GLY A 95 -2.78 8.94 -4.83
C GLY A 95 -1.92 7.77 -4.39
N ASN A 96 -2.14 6.58 -4.93
CA ASN A 96 -1.22 5.45 -4.72
C ASN A 96 -0.09 5.51 -5.77
N LEU A 97 1.12 5.85 -5.33
CA LEU A 97 2.31 5.95 -6.19
C LEU A 97 3.07 4.61 -6.31
N GLY A 98 2.66 3.59 -5.55
CA GLY A 98 3.20 2.25 -5.65
C GLY A 98 4.53 2.06 -4.92
N ALA A 99 5.34 1.15 -5.44
CA ALA A 99 6.59 0.69 -4.86
C ALA A 99 7.78 1.58 -5.25
N ASN A 100 8.89 1.43 -4.53
CA ASN A 100 10.20 1.91 -4.94
C ASN A 100 10.22 3.40 -5.38
N LEU A 101 9.64 4.29 -4.58
CA LEU A 101 9.55 5.71 -4.94
C LEU A 101 10.72 6.50 -4.33
N PRO A 102 11.65 7.07 -5.12
CA PRO A 102 12.76 7.85 -4.59
C PRO A 102 12.31 9.13 -3.87
N LEU A 103 13.07 9.53 -2.86
CA LEU A 103 12.73 10.60 -1.92
C LEU A 103 12.35 11.91 -2.63
N SER A 104 13.15 12.35 -3.60
CA SER A 104 12.91 13.60 -4.33
C SER A 104 11.56 13.60 -5.07
N TYR A 105 11.18 12.47 -5.68
CA TYR A 105 9.89 12.32 -6.36
C TYR A 105 8.72 12.20 -5.37
N ALA A 106 8.95 11.59 -4.21
CA ALA A 106 7.97 11.56 -3.12
C ALA A 106 7.65 12.97 -2.64
N ILE A 107 8.67 13.77 -2.29
CA ILE A 107 8.50 15.15 -1.82
C ILE A 107 7.83 16.02 -2.88
N ASN A 108 8.27 15.95 -4.14
CA ASN A 108 7.63 16.69 -5.23
C ASN A 108 6.13 16.35 -5.37
N SER A 109 5.79 15.06 -5.25
CA SER A 109 4.40 14.61 -5.33
C SER A 109 3.56 15.08 -4.15
N ILE A 110 4.14 15.10 -2.94
CA ILE A 110 3.51 15.61 -1.73
C ILE A 110 3.24 17.11 -1.86
N GLU A 111 4.22 17.90 -2.29
CA GLU A 111 4.06 19.35 -2.46
C GLU A 111 3.03 19.70 -3.53
N LYS A 112 3.02 18.97 -4.65
CA LYS A 112 2.09 19.18 -5.75
C LYS A 112 0.65 18.85 -5.38
N ARG A 113 0.43 17.75 -4.65
CA ARG A 113 -0.91 17.24 -4.33
C ARG A 113 -1.45 17.76 -3.00
N ARG A 114 -0.58 18.23 -2.11
CA ARG A 114 -0.88 18.71 -0.75
C ARG A 114 -1.85 17.79 0.02
N PRO A 115 -1.57 16.47 0.14
CA PRO A 115 -2.45 15.55 0.88
C PRO A 115 -2.51 15.88 2.36
N GLU A 116 -3.59 15.53 3.06
CA GLU A 116 -3.64 15.65 4.52
C GLU A 116 -2.91 14.49 5.22
N VAL A 117 -2.79 13.35 4.55
CA VAL A 117 -2.08 12.15 5.05
C VAL A 117 -1.09 11.63 4.02
N VAL A 118 0.13 11.31 4.48
CA VAL A 118 1.13 10.56 3.71
C VAL A 118 1.28 9.17 4.35
N GLY A 119 0.97 8.12 3.60
CA GLY A 119 1.17 6.74 4.03
C GLY A 119 2.43 6.15 3.41
N ILE A 120 3.35 5.70 4.26
CA ILE A 120 4.63 5.12 3.87
C ILE A 120 4.65 3.65 4.29
N SER A 121 4.88 2.74 3.33
CA SER A 121 5.00 1.31 3.59
C SER A 121 6.46 0.86 3.53
N ILE A 122 6.86 0.02 4.48
CA ILE A 122 8.18 -0.60 4.59
C ILE A 122 8.07 -1.99 5.21
N SER A 123 8.65 -2.98 4.56
CA SER A 123 8.67 -4.38 5.01
C SER A 123 10.09 -4.96 5.11
N GLN A 124 11.12 -4.17 4.79
CA GLN A 124 12.52 -4.59 4.88
C GLN A 124 13.30 -3.76 5.89
N VAL A 125 13.85 -4.41 6.93
CA VAL A 125 14.54 -3.77 8.07
C VAL A 125 15.70 -2.87 7.62
N HIS A 126 16.43 -3.28 6.58
CA HIS A 126 17.59 -2.52 6.09
C HIS A 126 17.21 -1.16 5.47
N LEU A 127 15.92 -0.91 5.18
CA LEU A 127 15.42 0.35 4.65
C LEU A 127 15.02 1.36 5.75
N LEU A 128 15.10 1.00 7.04
CA LEU A 128 14.79 1.90 8.15
C LEU A 128 15.58 3.23 8.14
N PRO A 129 16.89 3.26 7.79
CA PRO A 129 17.62 4.52 7.65
C PRO A 129 17.05 5.41 6.55
N SER A 130 16.64 4.82 5.42
CA SER A 130 15.97 5.52 4.32
C SER A 130 14.65 6.10 4.81
N LEU A 131 13.80 5.31 5.46
CA LEU A 131 12.53 5.78 6.04
C LEU A 131 12.70 7.03 6.91
N LYS A 132 13.72 7.09 7.78
CA LYS A 132 14.00 8.26 8.62
C LYS A 132 14.23 9.53 7.78
N GLN A 133 14.91 9.41 6.64
CA GLN A 133 15.11 10.55 5.72
C GLN A 133 13.78 11.04 5.15
N TYR A 134 12.89 10.12 4.74
CA TYR A 134 11.56 10.49 4.23
C TYR A 134 10.74 11.20 5.30
N ILE A 135 10.70 10.68 6.52
CA ILE A 135 9.95 11.30 7.63
C ILE A 135 10.47 12.71 7.91
N ASN A 136 11.79 12.88 8.04
CA ASN A 136 12.40 14.18 8.30
C ASN A 136 12.06 15.22 7.22
N GLU A 137 12.16 14.83 5.94
CA GLU A 137 11.80 15.73 4.83
C GLU A 137 10.30 16.08 4.85
N ILE A 138 9.42 15.12 5.14
CA ILE A 138 7.98 15.35 5.25
C ILE A 138 7.64 16.29 6.41
N GLU A 139 8.27 16.10 7.56
CA GLU A 139 8.10 16.96 8.75
C GLU A 139 8.63 18.38 8.52
N SER A 140 9.61 18.55 7.63
CA SER A 140 10.14 19.87 7.25
C SER A 140 9.23 20.69 6.33
N LEU A 141 8.16 20.09 5.79
CA LEU A 141 7.23 20.76 4.88
C LEU A 141 6.41 21.85 5.57
N THR A 142 6.17 22.95 4.85
CA THR A 142 5.47 24.15 5.35
C THR A 142 4.03 23.94 5.80
N TYR A 143 3.35 22.87 5.36
CA TYR A 143 1.94 22.60 5.70
C TYR A 143 1.72 21.30 6.50
N SER A 144 2.80 20.63 6.89
CA SER A 144 2.85 19.52 7.85
C SER A 144 1.74 18.46 7.70
N PRO A 145 1.76 17.64 6.63
CA PRO A 145 0.82 16.52 6.51
C PRO A 145 1.08 15.47 7.61
N THR A 146 0.06 14.69 7.98
CA THR A 146 0.25 13.57 8.92
C THR A 146 0.96 12.41 8.22
N ALA A 147 2.15 12.03 8.69
CA ALA A 147 2.85 10.84 8.22
C ALA A 147 2.39 9.59 9.00
N LEU A 148 1.93 8.57 8.26
CA LEU A 148 1.61 7.25 8.78
C LEU A 148 2.60 6.24 8.20
N VAL A 149 3.26 5.48 9.08
CA VAL A 149 4.21 4.45 8.67
C VAL A 149 3.63 3.09 9.02
N GLY A 150 3.70 2.15 8.08
CA GLY A 150 3.26 0.77 8.29
C GLY A 150 4.08 -0.24 7.51
N GLY A 151 3.70 -1.51 7.65
CA GLY A 151 4.39 -2.66 7.06
C GLY A 151 4.97 -3.58 8.15
N GLU A 152 5.43 -4.75 7.74
CA GLU A 152 5.76 -5.86 8.66
C GLU A 152 6.83 -5.47 9.69
N VAL A 153 7.82 -4.69 9.27
CA VAL A 153 8.95 -4.26 10.11
C VAL A 153 8.50 -3.40 11.28
N ILE A 154 7.42 -2.63 11.14
CA ILE A 154 6.90 -1.79 12.22
C ILE A 154 6.22 -2.64 13.30
N ALA A 155 5.66 -3.79 12.96
CA ALA A 155 5.04 -4.68 13.94
C ALA A 155 6.07 -5.41 14.84
N THR A 156 7.35 -5.36 14.47
CA THR A 156 8.46 -5.99 15.20
C THR A 156 9.36 -4.98 15.94
N LEU A 157 9.06 -3.68 15.87
CA LEU A 157 9.75 -2.60 16.59
C LEU A 157 9.01 -2.23 17.89
#